data_AF-A0A1T4PAL0-F1
#
_entry.id   AF-A0A1T4PAL0-F1
#
_cell.length_a   1.000
_cell.length_b   1.000
_cell.length_c   1.000
_cell.angle_alpha   90.00
_cell.angle_beta   90.00
_cell.angle_gamma   90.00
#
_symmetry.space_group_name_H-M   'P 1'
#
loop_
_entity.id
_entity.type
_entity.pdbx_description
1 polymer ?
#
loop_
_entity_poly.entity_id
_entity_poly.type
_entity_poly.pdbx_seq_one_letter_code
_entity_poly.pdbx_strand_id
1 'polypeptide(L)'
;MSEAYDLTKVMTISDMAYAILSQNAAPLHYKEIYEEISKVKKVKNPGSVQSCIYAHNLFIRMGDGYWGLMEWLLNGLTFIYSLSPLEYERRVLNVNYDHELYFPGYIQEKRLIFNIKGREYECSRKDKRTFIMKKLYNNEMIRPRDRMIIKILDVNNFKYEIVDVKKQGFELNLVDHNKKIRDLAFKVLKEERRIMSSTRILENILTKDLKVKDLKNKSNLGPILPLSEGLSDDNRFKEKLPGMFTLNL
;
A
#
# COMPACT_ATOMS: atom_id res chain seq x y z
N MET A 1 -7.80 26.15 24.31
CA MET A 1 -8.52 26.88 23.25
C MET A 1 -8.74 25.91 22.11
N SER A 2 -9.98 25.45 21.95
CA SER A 2 -10.38 24.41 21.01
C SER A 2 -10.81 25.10 19.71
N GLU A 3 -10.07 24.85 18.63
CA GLU A 3 -10.53 25.16 17.28
C GLU A 3 -11.68 24.20 16.97
N ALA A 4 -12.91 24.68 17.15
CA ALA A 4 -14.08 24.04 16.59
C ALA A 4 -13.93 24.07 15.06
N TYR A 5 -13.58 22.93 14.48
CA TYR A 5 -13.59 22.72 13.04
C TYR A 5 -14.97 23.13 12.50
N ASP A 6 -14.97 24.10 11.58
CA ASP A 6 -16.17 24.55 10.87
C ASP A 6 -16.61 23.43 9.90
N LEU A 7 -17.44 22.53 10.40
CA LEU A 7 -17.95 21.32 9.74
C LEU A 7 -18.89 21.60 8.55
N THR A 8 -19.08 22.88 8.16
CA THR A 8 -20.12 23.28 7.20
C THR A 8 -19.66 23.47 5.76
N LYS A 9 -18.35 23.33 5.45
CA LYS A 9 -17.85 23.27 4.07
C LYS A 9 -18.06 21.87 3.47
N VAL A 10 -19.33 21.54 3.20
CA VAL A 10 -19.91 20.32 2.57
C VAL A 10 -18.99 19.09 2.55
N MET A 11 -18.65 18.55 3.73
CA MET A 11 -17.94 17.28 3.81
C MET A 11 -18.82 16.15 3.23
N THR A 12 -18.23 15.33 2.37
CA THR A 12 -18.86 14.11 1.84
C THR A 12 -18.94 13.03 2.92
N ILE A 13 -19.67 11.95 2.66
CA ILE A 13 -19.74 10.81 3.61
C ILE A 13 -18.34 10.19 3.80
N SER A 14 -17.53 10.12 2.74
CA SER A 14 -16.15 9.63 2.83
C SER A 14 -15.25 10.59 3.62
N ASP A 15 -15.37 11.91 3.44
CA ASP A 15 -14.59 12.87 4.25
C ASP A 15 -14.91 12.74 5.74
N MET A 16 -16.20 12.59 6.08
CA MET A 16 -16.63 12.38 7.47
C MET A 16 -16.16 11.04 8.02
N ALA A 17 -16.28 9.95 7.24
CA ALA A 17 -15.79 8.63 7.63
C ALA A 17 -14.28 8.61 7.87
N TYR A 18 -13.52 9.30 7.02
CA TYR A 18 -12.08 9.48 7.19
C TYR A 18 -11.76 10.20 8.50
N ALA A 19 -12.43 11.33 8.76
CA ALA A 19 -12.23 12.10 9.99
C ALA A 19 -12.54 11.26 11.25
N ILE A 20 -13.65 10.52 11.25
CA ILE A 20 -14.04 9.63 12.36
C ILE A 20 -12.97 8.57 12.61
N LEU A 21 -12.54 7.85 11.57
CA LEU A 21 -11.52 6.81 11.71
C LEU A 21 -10.18 7.39 12.17
N SER A 22 -9.77 8.53 11.59
CA SER A 22 -8.52 9.22 11.94
C SER A 22 -8.50 9.66 13.41
N GLN A 23 -9.60 10.22 13.90
CA GLN A 23 -9.75 10.63 15.30
C GLN A 23 -9.83 9.44 16.26
N ASN A 24 -10.57 8.39 15.90
CA ASN A 24 -10.71 7.19 16.72
C ASN A 24 -9.40 6.40 16.81
N ALA A 25 -8.53 6.51 15.79
CA ALA A 25 -7.27 5.80 15.69
C ALA A 25 -7.41 4.30 15.97
N ALA A 26 -8.50 3.70 15.45
CA ALA A 26 -8.78 2.27 15.48
C ALA A 26 -9.85 1.92 14.42
N PRO A 27 -9.83 0.70 13.86
CA PRO A 27 -10.87 0.26 12.94
C PRO A 27 -12.25 0.31 13.58
N LEU A 28 -13.26 0.74 12.82
CA LEU A 28 -14.66 0.78 13.27
C LEU A 28 -15.54 -0.02 12.31
N HIS A 29 -16.61 -0.59 12.84
CA HIS A 29 -17.65 -1.20 12.05
C HIS A 29 -18.41 -0.12 11.27
N TYR A 30 -18.79 -0.39 10.02
CA TYR A 30 -19.47 0.61 9.18
C TYR A 30 -20.78 1.16 9.78
N LYS A 31 -21.42 0.41 10.69
CA LYS A 31 -22.60 0.86 11.45
C LYS A 31 -22.24 1.92 12.51
N GLU A 32 -21.12 1.78 13.19
CA GLU A 32 -20.62 2.77 14.16
C GLU A 32 -20.25 4.07 13.45
N ILE A 33 -19.56 3.97 12.30
CA ILE A 33 -19.27 5.14 11.44
C ILE A 33 -20.57 5.82 11.00
N TYR A 34 -21.58 5.03 10.62
CA TYR A 34 -22.90 5.55 10.26
C TYR A 34 -23.58 6.30 11.40
N GLU A 35 -23.53 5.77 12.62
CA GLU A 35 -24.09 6.42 13.81
C GLU A 35 -23.44 7.78 14.06
N GLU A 36 -22.10 7.86 13.99
CA GLU A 36 -21.37 9.11 14.15
C GLU A 36 -21.71 10.14 13.06
N ILE A 37 -21.73 9.73 11.79
CA ILE A 37 -22.12 10.63 10.68
C ILE A 37 -23.57 11.10 10.85
N SER A 38 -24.47 10.23 11.34
CA SER A 38 -25.89 10.53 11.46
C SER A 38 -26.20 11.58 12.52
N LYS A 39 -25.27 11.85 13.46
CA LYS A 39 -25.38 12.95 14.43
C LYS A 39 -25.33 14.33 13.76
N VAL A 40 -24.66 14.44 12.61
CA VAL A 40 -24.39 15.73 11.94
C VAL A 40 -24.95 15.81 10.52
N LYS A 41 -25.26 14.67 9.88
CA LYS A 41 -25.76 14.61 8.51
C LYS A 41 -26.78 13.49 8.34
N LYS A 42 -27.93 13.79 7.73
CA LYS A 42 -28.95 12.77 7.46
C LYS A 42 -28.45 11.77 6.40
N VAL A 43 -28.18 10.54 6.81
CA VAL A 43 -27.81 9.43 5.93
C VAL A 43 -28.90 8.37 5.93
N LYS A 44 -29.25 7.86 4.75
CA LYS A 44 -30.43 6.99 4.55
C LYS A 44 -30.36 5.67 5.31
N ASN A 45 -29.20 5.01 5.30
CA ASN A 45 -28.97 3.73 5.97
C ASN A 45 -27.46 3.45 6.10
N PRO A 46 -27.06 2.52 6.98
CA PRO A 46 -25.65 2.10 7.12
C PRO A 46 -24.99 1.62 5.82
N GLY A 47 -25.76 0.98 4.93
CA GLY A 47 -25.27 0.50 3.64
C GLY A 47 -24.78 1.62 2.72
N SER A 48 -25.32 2.83 2.87
CA SER A 48 -24.89 4.00 2.11
C SER A 48 -23.48 4.43 2.51
N VAL A 49 -23.16 4.39 3.82
CA VAL A 49 -21.81 4.64 4.34
C VAL A 49 -20.84 3.57 3.84
N GLN A 50 -21.23 2.30 3.93
CA GLN A 50 -20.41 1.20 3.44
C GLN A 50 -20.08 1.34 1.95
N SER A 51 -21.06 1.68 1.11
CA SER A 51 -20.85 1.88 -0.33
C SER A 51 -19.93 3.07 -0.62
N CYS A 52 -20.08 4.19 0.10
CA CYS A 52 -19.20 5.34 -0.05
C CYS A 52 -17.76 5.00 0.32
N ILE A 53 -17.55 4.36 1.47
CA ILE A 53 -16.22 3.92 1.93
C ILE A 53 -15.60 2.95 0.92
N TYR A 54 -16.37 1.97 0.45
CA TYR A 54 -15.90 0.96 -0.52
C TYR A 54 -15.42 1.58 -1.84
N ALA A 55 -16.01 2.68 -2.28
CA ALA A 55 -15.64 3.35 -3.52
C ALA A 55 -14.33 4.16 -3.45
N HIS A 56 -13.74 4.34 -2.26
CA HIS A 56 -12.57 5.18 -2.04
C HIS A 56 -11.34 4.38 -1.60
N ASN A 57 -10.21 4.63 -2.27
CA ASN A 57 -8.94 3.93 -2.02
C ASN A 57 -8.26 4.32 -0.69
N LEU A 58 -8.80 5.32 0.02
CA LEU A 58 -8.33 5.76 1.33
C LEU A 58 -8.70 4.77 2.44
N PHE A 59 -9.64 3.86 2.18
CA PHE A 59 -10.16 2.93 3.16
C PHE A 59 -9.76 1.50 2.84
N ILE A 60 -9.68 0.70 3.89
CA ILE A 60 -9.38 -0.73 3.79
C ILE A 60 -10.38 -1.54 4.61
N ARG A 61 -10.78 -2.69 4.08
CA ARG A 61 -11.65 -3.62 4.78
C ARG A 61 -10.82 -4.52 5.69
N MET A 62 -11.08 -4.46 6.99
CA MET A 62 -10.38 -5.24 8.02
C MET A 62 -11.05 -6.59 8.31
N GLY A 63 -12.19 -6.90 7.68
CA GLY A 63 -13.01 -8.09 7.92
C GLY A 63 -14.29 -7.78 8.70
N ASP A 64 -15.31 -8.64 8.60
CA ASP A 64 -16.55 -8.57 9.41
C ASP A 64 -17.25 -7.20 9.48
N GLY A 65 -17.13 -6.39 8.42
CA GLY A 65 -17.72 -5.05 8.35
C GLY A 65 -16.89 -3.94 9.01
N TYR A 66 -15.72 -4.25 9.54
CA TYR A 66 -14.75 -3.28 10.05
C TYR A 66 -13.93 -2.66 8.93
N TRP A 67 -13.71 -1.35 9.07
CA TRP A 67 -12.97 -0.52 8.14
C TRP A 67 -11.88 0.24 8.88
N GLY A 68 -10.74 0.41 8.21
CA GLY A 68 -9.65 1.26 8.66
C GLY A 68 -9.17 2.19 7.55
N LEU A 69 -8.10 2.93 7.82
CA LEU A 69 -7.46 3.80 6.83
C LEU A 69 -6.28 3.09 6.16
N MET A 70 -6.14 3.29 4.85
CA MET A 70 -5.05 2.74 4.04
C MET A 70 -3.67 3.21 4.53
N GLU A 71 -3.59 4.47 4.99
CA GLU A 71 -2.37 5.04 5.56
C GLU A 71 -1.86 4.27 6.79
N TRP A 72 -2.73 3.62 7.56
CA TRP A 72 -2.32 2.81 8.72
C TRP A 72 -1.50 1.58 8.32
N LEU A 73 -1.74 1.05 7.11
CA LEU A 73 -0.99 -0.09 6.59
C LEU A 73 0.28 0.33 5.88
N LEU A 74 0.22 1.46 5.17
CA LEU A 74 1.22 1.79 4.15
C LEU A 74 2.18 2.90 4.57
N ASN A 75 1.76 3.89 5.35
CA ASN A 75 2.67 4.99 5.70
C ASN A 75 3.81 4.47 6.58
N GLY A 76 5.04 4.80 6.19
CA GLY A 76 6.27 4.31 6.81
C GLY A 76 6.69 2.91 6.36
N LEU A 77 5.85 2.18 5.60
CA LEU A 77 6.24 0.93 4.99
C LEU A 77 7.34 1.17 3.97
N THR A 78 8.25 0.20 3.87
CA THR A 78 9.31 0.21 2.88
C THR A 78 9.16 -1.02 2.00
N PHE A 79 9.39 -0.86 0.70
CA PHE A 79 9.36 -1.95 -0.26
C PHE A 79 10.51 -1.82 -1.27
N ILE A 80 10.83 -2.93 -1.92
CA ILE A 80 11.85 -2.97 -2.97
C ILE A 80 11.16 -2.93 -4.32
N TYR A 81 11.62 -2.00 -5.14
CA TYR A 81 11.24 -1.89 -6.54
C TYR A 81 12.42 -2.29 -7.43
N SER A 82 12.26 -3.39 -8.16
CA SER A 82 13.27 -3.90 -9.10
C SER A 82 13.07 -3.26 -10.47
N LEU A 83 14.01 -2.43 -10.91
CA LEU A 83 13.88 -1.73 -12.18
C LEU A 83 14.21 -2.63 -13.38
N SER A 84 13.27 -2.81 -14.31
CA SER A 84 13.55 -3.52 -15.56
C SER A 84 14.40 -2.68 -16.53
N PRO A 85 15.20 -3.31 -17.41
CA PRO A 85 15.95 -2.59 -18.43
C PRO A 85 15.08 -1.69 -19.32
N LEU A 86 13.85 -2.14 -19.61
CA LEU A 86 12.90 -1.39 -20.44
C LEU A 86 12.38 -0.13 -19.75
N GLU A 87 12.11 -0.21 -18.45
CA GLU A 87 11.69 0.95 -17.65
C GLU A 87 12.81 1.97 -17.51
N TYR A 88 14.04 1.50 -17.31
CA TYR A 88 15.23 2.35 -17.30
C TYR A 88 15.39 3.10 -18.62
N GLU A 89 15.38 2.39 -19.74
CA GLU A 89 15.54 2.98 -21.08
C GLU A 89 14.46 4.04 -21.35
N ARG A 90 13.22 3.74 -20.97
CA ARG A 90 12.07 4.64 -21.16
C ARG A 90 11.97 5.73 -20.09
N ARG A 91 12.77 5.65 -19.03
CA ARG A 91 12.75 6.54 -17.86
C ARG A 91 11.38 6.61 -17.21
N VAL A 92 10.80 5.43 -16.95
CA VAL A 92 9.47 5.27 -16.37
C VAL A 92 9.49 4.35 -15.14
N LEU A 93 8.37 4.32 -14.42
CA LEU A 93 8.02 3.33 -13.41
C LEU A 93 6.67 2.72 -13.77
N ASN A 94 6.58 1.40 -13.70
CA ASN A 94 5.39 0.61 -13.99
C ASN A 94 4.77 0.04 -12.71
N VAL A 95 3.53 0.42 -12.42
CA VAL A 95 2.75 -0.17 -11.35
C VAL A 95 2.15 -1.50 -11.84
N ASN A 96 2.85 -2.59 -11.52
CA ASN A 96 2.40 -3.97 -11.75
C ASN A 96 1.73 -4.55 -10.49
N TYR A 97 1.24 -5.79 -10.56
CA TYR A 97 0.51 -6.45 -9.47
C TYR A 97 1.26 -6.50 -8.12
N ASP A 98 2.59 -6.58 -8.12
CA ASP A 98 3.36 -6.56 -6.86
C ASP A 98 3.42 -5.17 -6.23
N HIS A 99 3.18 -4.13 -7.03
CA HIS A 99 3.28 -2.74 -6.60
C HIS A 99 1.92 -2.05 -6.44
N GLU A 100 0.82 -2.57 -7.02
CA GLU A 100 -0.50 -1.92 -7.01
C GLU A 100 -0.95 -1.50 -5.61
N LEU A 101 -0.68 -2.30 -4.58
CA LEU A 101 -1.03 -1.97 -3.20
C LEU A 101 -0.32 -0.71 -2.70
N TYR A 102 0.95 -0.51 -3.09
CA TYR A 102 1.75 0.64 -2.65
C TYR A 102 1.35 1.94 -3.34
N PHE A 103 0.58 1.87 -4.43
CA PHE A 103 0.07 3.01 -5.19
C PHE A 103 -1.46 2.94 -5.29
N PRO A 104 -2.20 2.98 -4.16
CA PRO A 104 -3.64 2.75 -4.16
C PRO A 104 -4.37 3.81 -4.99
N GLY A 105 -5.13 3.40 -6.01
CA GLY A 105 -5.83 4.34 -6.89
C GLY A 105 -4.96 4.98 -7.97
N TYR A 106 -3.76 4.47 -8.24
CA TYR A 106 -2.85 4.98 -9.28
C TYR A 106 -3.49 5.22 -10.65
N ILE A 107 -4.53 4.45 -11.00
CA ILE A 107 -5.28 4.59 -12.25
C ILE A 107 -6.00 5.95 -12.36
N GLN A 108 -6.34 6.58 -11.23
CA GLN A 108 -6.99 7.88 -11.16
C GLN A 108 -6.00 9.01 -10.92
N GLU A 109 -4.85 8.70 -10.32
CA GLU A 109 -3.84 9.69 -9.97
C GLU A 109 -3.03 10.15 -11.19
N LYS A 110 -2.75 11.45 -11.26
CA LYS A 110 -2.00 12.07 -12.36
C LYS A 110 -0.52 12.22 -12.04
N ARG A 111 -0.15 12.28 -10.75
CA ARG A 111 1.20 12.64 -10.31
C ARG A 111 1.65 11.81 -9.11
N LEU A 112 2.95 11.52 -9.06
CA LEU A 112 3.64 10.94 -7.91
C LEU A 112 4.80 11.86 -7.53
N ILE A 113 5.13 11.93 -6.24
CA ILE A 113 6.27 12.71 -5.77
C ILE A 113 7.28 11.75 -5.15
N PHE A 114 8.49 11.74 -5.69
CA PHE A 114 9.62 11.02 -5.12
C PHE A 114 10.61 12.00 -4.50
N ASN A 115 10.95 11.80 -3.24
CA ASN A 115 12.08 12.43 -2.59
C ASN A 115 13.30 11.51 -2.68
N ILE A 116 14.44 12.05 -3.06
CA ILE A 116 15.73 11.36 -2.94
C ILE A 116 16.78 12.37 -2.49
N LYS A 117 17.44 12.07 -1.37
CA LYS A 117 18.46 12.94 -0.76
C LYS A 117 18.00 14.39 -0.58
N GLY A 118 16.75 14.59 -0.17
CA GLY A 118 16.16 15.90 0.06
C GLY A 118 15.70 16.65 -1.20
N ARG A 119 15.80 16.05 -2.38
CA ARG A 119 15.30 16.62 -3.64
C ARG A 119 13.99 15.96 -4.06
N GLU A 120 12.99 16.77 -4.38
CA GLU A 120 11.70 16.30 -4.86
C GLU A 120 11.66 16.20 -6.39
N TYR A 121 11.08 15.09 -6.85
CA TYR A 121 10.91 14.76 -8.25
C TYR A 121 9.44 14.42 -8.50
N GLU A 122 8.75 15.37 -9.14
CA GLU A 122 7.39 15.13 -9.62
C GLU A 122 7.42 14.25 -10.87
N CYS A 123 6.67 13.16 -10.81
CA CYS A 123 6.52 12.18 -11.88
C CYS A 123 5.09 12.23 -12.40
N SER A 124 4.91 12.29 -13.72
CA SER A 124 3.58 12.41 -14.34
C SER A 124 3.11 11.09 -14.93
N ARG A 125 1.80 10.83 -14.86
CA ARG A 125 1.22 9.63 -15.46
C ARG A 125 1.36 9.65 -16.99
N LYS A 126 1.88 8.57 -17.56
CA LYS A 126 1.95 8.32 -19.01
C LYS A 126 0.71 7.58 -19.51
N ASP A 127 0.34 6.51 -18.83
CA ASP A 127 -0.77 5.63 -19.18
C ASP A 127 -1.36 5.00 -17.90
N LYS A 128 -2.25 4.01 -18.03
CA LYS A 128 -2.96 3.43 -16.88
C LYS A 128 -2.02 2.93 -15.79
N ARG A 129 -0.83 2.39 -16.13
CA ARG A 129 0.10 1.75 -15.18
C ARG A 129 1.45 2.44 -15.08
N THR A 130 1.76 3.37 -15.98
CA THR A 130 3.12 3.91 -16.11
C THR A 130 3.21 5.37 -15.71
N PHE A 131 4.26 5.72 -14.96
CA PHE A 131 4.64 7.09 -14.61
C PHE A 131 5.99 7.47 -15.22
N ILE A 132 6.11 8.69 -15.73
CA ILE A 132 7.32 9.26 -16.31
C ILE A 132 8.19 9.82 -15.18
N MET A 133 9.45 9.39 -15.11
CA MET A 133 10.41 9.81 -14.08
C MET A 133 11.69 10.44 -14.68
N LYS A 134 11.59 11.05 -15.87
CA LYS A 134 12.73 11.58 -16.64
C LYS A 134 13.71 12.42 -15.80
N LYS A 135 13.21 13.36 -15.00
CA LYS A 135 14.05 14.25 -14.19
C LYS A 135 14.86 13.47 -13.15
N LEU A 136 14.23 12.48 -12.53
CA LEU A 136 14.85 11.63 -11.52
C LEU A 136 15.97 10.79 -12.14
N TYR A 137 15.71 10.11 -13.27
CA TYR A 137 16.74 9.33 -13.98
C TYR A 137 17.91 10.18 -14.51
N ASN A 138 17.67 11.43 -14.89
CA ASN A 138 18.72 12.30 -15.39
C ASN A 138 19.65 12.81 -14.28
N ASN A 139 19.08 13.03 -13.10
CA ASN A 139 19.79 13.70 -12.00
C ASN A 139 20.40 12.72 -11.00
N GLU A 140 19.87 11.49 -10.94
CA GLU A 140 20.31 10.47 -10.01
C GLU A 140 21.02 9.33 -10.74
N MET A 141 22.08 8.77 -10.12
CA MET A 141 22.88 7.69 -10.72
C MET A 141 22.19 6.31 -10.62
N ILE A 142 21.01 6.16 -11.21
CA ILE A 142 20.27 4.90 -11.34
C ILE A 142 20.78 4.14 -12.57
N ARG A 143 20.93 2.82 -12.46
CA ARG A 143 21.37 1.92 -13.52
C ARG A 143 20.29 0.90 -13.86
N PRO A 144 20.35 0.25 -15.04
CA PRO A 144 19.49 -0.89 -15.33
C PRO A 144 19.66 -1.97 -14.25
N ARG A 145 18.55 -2.58 -13.82
CA ARG A 145 18.50 -3.63 -12.78
C ARG A 145 18.82 -3.17 -11.35
N ASP A 146 18.94 -1.87 -11.11
CA ASP A 146 19.02 -1.38 -9.74
C ASP A 146 17.73 -1.72 -8.98
N ARG A 147 17.90 -2.10 -7.71
CA ARG A 147 16.81 -2.24 -6.75
C ARG A 147 16.71 -0.95 -5.97
N MET A 148 15.56 -0.28 -6.07
CA MET A 148 15.27 0.92 -5.30
C MET A 148 14.55 0.53 -4.01
N ILE A 149 15.03 1.02 -2.88
CA ILE A 149 14.31 0.91 -1.61
C ILE A 149 13.41 2.13 -1.49
N ILE A 150 12.10 1.92 -1.60
CA ILE A 150 11.09 2.97 -1.59
C ILE A 150 10.35 2.91 -0.26
N LYS A 151 10.35 4.02 0.47
CA LYS A 151 9.55 4.24 1.66
C LYS A 151 8.35 5.10 1.32
N ILE A 152 7.18 4.70 1.80
CA ILE A 152 5.94 5.45 1.63
C ILE A 152 5.89 6.52 2.73
N LEU A 153 5.92 7.79 2.34
CA LEU A 153 5.85 8.90 3.30
C LEU A 153 4.40 9.27 3.60
N ASP A 154 3.60 9.37 2.54
CA ASP A 154 2.19 9.72 2.60
C ASP A 154 1.50 9.12 1.39
N VAL A 155 0.82 8.00 1.60
CA VAL A 155 0.17 7.25 0.53
C VAL A 155 -1.01 8.00 -0.06
N ASN A 156 -1.73 8.78 0.75
CA ASN A 156 -2.92 9.51 0.31
C ASN A 156 -2.56 10.64 -0.65
N ASN A 157 -1.36 11.22 -0.48
CA ASN A 157 -0.81 12.25 -1.36
C ASN A 157 0.26 11.73 -2.33
N PHE A 158 0.42 10.41 -2.44
CA PHE A 158 1.38 9.75 -3.33
C PHE A 158 2.82 10.30 -3.18
N LYS A 159 3.26 10.48 -1.93
CA LYS A 159 4.62 10.92 -1.59
C LYS A 159 5.46 9.74 -1.12
N TYR A 160 6.61 9.58 -1.76
CA TYR A 160 7.53 8.46 -1.56
C TYR A 160 8.96 8.98 -1.36
N GLU A 161 9.80 8.20 -0.70
CA GLU A 161 11.22 8.46 -0.52
C GLU A 161 12.04 7.27 -1.04
N ILE A 162 13.03 7.54 -1.89
CA ILE A 162 14.03 6.55 -2.29
C ILE A 162 15.19 6.64 -1.30
N VAL A 163 15.28 5.64 -0.42
CA VAL A 163 16.19 5.64 0.74
C VAL A 163 17.60 5.16 0.35
N ASP A 164 17.70 4.20 -0.56
CA ASP A 164 18.97 3.68 -1.03
C ASP A 164 18.87 3.12 -2.44
N VAL A 165 19.92 3.33 -3.22
CA VAL A 165 20.04 2.87 -4.62
C VAL A 165 21.20 1.87 -4.76
N LYS A 166 22.10 1.69 -3.76
CA LYS A 166 23.40 1.00 -3.98
C LYS A 166 24.04 0.23 -2.82
N LYS A 167 23.46 0.08 -1.62
CA LYS A 167 24.21 -0.59 -0.53
C LYS A 167 24.44 -2.11 -0.71
N GLN A 168 25.64 -2.46 -1.15
CA GLN A 168 26.27 -3.74 -0.82
C GLN A 168 26.39 -3.84 0.72
N GLY A 169 25.82 -4.90 1.31
CA GLY A 169 25.69 -5.09 2.77
C GLY A 169 24.24 -5.16 3.27
N PHE A 170 23.26 -4.80 2.43
CA PHE A 170 21.83 -4.89 2.74
C PHE A 170 21.26 -6.32 2.58
N GLU A 171 22.02 -7.23 1.97
CA GLU A 171 21.56 -8.58 1.58
C GLU A 171 21.27 -9.50 2.77
N LEU A 172 22.06 -9.43 3.86
CA LEU A 172 21.88 -10.32 5.01
C LEU A 172 20.56 -10.06 5.76
N ASN A 173 20.20 -8.79 5.99
CA ASN A 173 18.92 -8.44 6.61
C ASN A 173 17.74 -8.76 5.67
N LEU A 174 17.92 -8.68 4.35
CA LEU A 174 16.85 -9.02 3.41
C LEU A 174 16.47 -10.49 3.48
N VAL A 175 17.43 -11.41 3.61
CA VAL A 175 17.16 -12.86 3.68
C VAL A 175 16.16 -13.20 4.79
N ASP A 176 16.34 -12.61 5.98
CA ASP A 176 15.45 -12.86 7.14
C ASP A 176 14.06 -12.25 6.96
N HIS A 177 13.98 -11.00 6.49
CA HIS A 177 12.69 -10.35 6.19
C HIS A 177 11.92 -11.10 5.11
N ASN A 178 12.63 -11.58 4.08
CA ASN A 178 12.04 -12.37 3.00
C ASN A 178 11.48 -13.69 3.51
N LYS A 179 12.23 -14.40 4.36
CA LYS A 179 11.74 -15.63 4.98
C LYS A 179 10.44 -15.37 5.76
N LYS A 180 10.41 -14.31 6.57
CA LYS A 180 9.22 -13.91 7.33
C LYS A 180 8.03 -13.61 6.42
N ILE A 181 8.21 -12.83 5.35
CA ILE A 181 7.14 -12.51 4.40
C ILE A 181 6.62 -13.77 3.70
N ARG A 182 7.52 -14.68 3.28
CA ARG A 182 7.12 -15.97 2.69
C ARG A 182 6.32 -16.83 3.66
N ASP A 183 6.74 -16.90 4.92
CA ASP A 183 6.02 -17.66 5.95
C ASP A 183 4.61 -17.09 6.20
N LEU A 184 4.50 -15.76 6.24
CA LEU A 184 3.21 -15.07 6.36
C LEU A 184 2.33 -15.29 5.12
N ALA A 185 2.90 -15.22 3.92
CA ALA A 185 2.19 -15.51 2.67
C ALA A 185 1.66 -16.95 2.62
N PHE A 186 2.50 -17.92 3.00
CA PHE A 186 2.10 -19.32 3.09
C PHE A 186 0.95 -19.53 4.07
N LYS A 187 1.01 -18.88 5.25
CA LYS A 187 -0.07 -18.93 6.24
C LYS A 187 -1.37 -18.34 5.69
N VAL A 188 -1.31 -17.17 5.03
CA VAL A 188 -2.48 -16.54 4.39
C VAL A 188 -3.12 -17.48 3.37
N LEU A 189 -2.34 -18.04 2.44
CA LEU A 189 -2.88 -18.93 1.41
C LEU A 189 -3.50 -20.21 2.00
N LYS A 190 -2.86 -20.79 3.03
CA LYS A 190 -3.37 -21.99 3.72
C LYS A 190 -4.69 -21.73 4.44
N GLU A 191 -4.86 -20.55 5.04
CA GLU A 191 -6.07 -20.15 5.76
C GLU A 191 -7.22 -19.82 4.81
N GLU A 192 -6.93 -19.06 3.73
CA GLU A 192 -7.94 -18.59 2.78
C GLU A 192 -8.44 -19.68 1.82
N ARG A 193 -7.62 -20.72 1.57
CA ARG A 193 -7.96 -21.88 0.71
C ARG A 193 -8.50 -21.53 -0.67
N ARG A 194 -8.02 -20.43 -1.26
CA ARG A 194 -8.41 -19.96 -2.58
C ARG A 194 -7.22 -19.37 -3.33
N ILE A 195 -7.39 -19.25 -4.64
CA ILE A 195 -6.42 -18.58 -5.50
C ILE A 195 -6.40 -17.07 -5.17
N MET A 196 -5.21 -16.51 -4.99
CA MET A 196 -5.04 -15.09 -4.66
C MET A 196 -3.92 -14.45 -5.51
N SER A 197 -4.08 -13.16 -5.83
CA SER A 197 -3.02 -12.35 -6.42
C SER A 197 -1.99 -11.94 -5.37
N SER A 198 -0.78 -11.57 -5.81
CA SER A 198 0.26 -11.06 -4.91
C SER A 198 -0.20 -9.85 -4.09
N THR A 199 -0.89 -8.90 -4.73
CA THR A 199 -1.53 -7.74 -4.06
C THR A 199 -2.43 -8.17 -2.91
N ARG A 200 -3.32 -9.16 -3.16
CA ARG A 200 -4.29 -9.59 -2.16
C ARG A 200 -3.64 -10.37 -1.02
N ILE A 201 -2.63 -11.17 -1.31
CA ILE A 201 -1.84 -11.87 -0.29
C ILE A 201 -1.16 -10.82 0.61
N LEU A 202 -0.49 -9.83 0.02
CA LEU A 202 0.19 -8.77 0.76
C LEU A 202 -0.77 -7.95 1.63
N GLU A 203 -1.92 -7.55 1.09
CA GLU A 203 -2.98 -6.85 1.84
C GLU A 203 -3.38 -7.63 3.10
N ASN A 204 -3.53 -8.96 2.99
CA ASN A 204 -3.86 -9.82 4.13
C ASN A 204 -2.71 -9.92 5.14
N ILE A 205 -1.46 -9.98 4.69
CA ILE A 205 -0.29 -9.98 5.56
C ILE A 205 -0.27 -8.68 6.38
N LEU A 206 -0.37 -7.53 5.72
CA LEU A 206 -0.30 -6.23 6.38
C LEU A 206 -1.48 -6.01 7.32
N THR A 207 -2.69 -6.42 6.92
CA THR A 207 -3.90 -6.33 7.76
C THR A 207 -3.75 -7.17 9.03
N LYS A 208 -3.18 -8.38 8.91
CA LYS A 208 -2.92 -9.25 10.07
C LYS A 208 -1.81 -8.68 10.97
N ASP A 209 -0.74 -8.13 10.38
CA ASP A 209 0.33 -7.47 11.15
C ASP A 209 -0.21 -6.27 11.94
N LEU A 210 -1.10 -5.47 11.33
CA LEU A 210 -1.77 -4.34 11.97
C LEU A 210 -2.75 -4.75 13.08
N LYS A 211 -3.42 -5.91 12.97
CA LYS A 211 -4.27 -6.41 14.06
C LYS A 211 -3.46 -6.87 15.27
N VAL A 212 -2.24 -7.36 15.04
CA VAL A 212 -1.35 -7.85 16.11
C VAL A 212 -0.60 -6.69 16.76
N LYS A 213 -0.21 -5.69 15.98
CA LYS A 213 0.51 -4.50 16.43
C LYS A 213 -0.46 -3.34 16.51
N ASP A 214 -0.77 -2.90 17.72
CA ASP A 214 -1.52 -1.65 17.94
C ASP A 214 -1.02 -0.53 17.02
N LEU A 215 -1.90 0.39 16.61
CA LEU A 215 -1.64 1.41 15.57
C LEU A 215 -0.43 2.33 15.85
N LYS A 216 0.05 2.31 17.09
CA LYS A 216 1.23 3.04 17.57
C LYS A 216 2.57 2.36 17.23
N ASN A 217 2.55 1.07 16.90
CA ASN A 217 3.75 0.28 16.63
C ASN A 217 3.98 0.15 15.12
N LYS A 218 5.05 0.77 14.63
CA LYS A 218 5.43 0.69 13.21
C LYS A 218 5.65 -0.77 12.79
N SER A 219 5.17 -1.11 11.59
CA SER A 219 5.45 -2.42 11.01
C SER A 219 6.97 -2.63 10.89
N ASN A 220 7.41 -3.82 11.30
CA ASN A 220 8.82 -4.25 11.29
C ASN A 220 8.95 -5.44 10.32
N LEU A 221 8.33 -5.28 9.15
CA LEU A 221 8.41 -6.23 8.05
C LEU A 221 9.62 -5.95 7.15
N GLY A 222 10.39 -4.91 7.45
CA GLY A 222 11.52 -4.46 6.64
C GLY A 222 11.09 -4.06 5.24
N PRO A 223 12.04 -3.84 4.33
CA PRO A 223 11.72 -3.67 2.92
C PRO A 223 11.12 -4.95 2.35
N ILE A 224 9.87 -4.88 1.92
CA ILE A 224 9.17 -6.01 1.32
C ILE A 224 9.62 -6.19 -0.13
N LEU A 225 10.12 -7.38 -0.48
CA LEU A 225 10.41 -7.74 -1.87
C LEU A 225 9.14 -7.90 -2.72
N PRO A 226 9.24 -7.81 -4.05
CA PRO A 226 8.18 -8.24 -4.94
C PRO A 226 7.72 -9.65 -4.57
N LEU A 227 6.44 -9.79 -4.21
CA LEU A 227 5.97 -11.04 -3.62
C LEU A 227 6.01 -12.18 -4.66
N SER A 228 5.78 -11.88 -5.94
CA SER A 228 5.95 -12.86 -7.01
C SER A 228 7.34 -13.52 -7.02
N GLU A 229 8.41 -12.73 -6.85
CA GLU A 229 9.81 -13.20 -6.74
C GLU A 229 9.99 -14.08 -5.51
N GLY A 230 9.45 -13.65 -4.36
CA GLY A 230 9.53 -14.41 -3.12
C GLY A 230 8.81 -15.76 -3.19
N LEU A 231 7.67 -15.84 -3.87
CA LEU A 231 6.84 -17.05 -3.96
C LEU A 231 7.38 -18.05 -4.98
N SER A 232 7.96 -17.59 -6.10
CA SER A 232 8.51 -18.47 -7.15
C SER A 232 9.70 -19.30 -6.67
N ASP A 233 10.46 -18.77 -5.72
CA ASP A 233 11.71 -19.33 -5.22
C ASP A 233 11.51 -20.34 -4.07
N ASP A 234 10.31 -20.45 -3.52
CA ASP A 234 10.03 -21.29 -2.36
C ASP A 234 9.23 -22.56 -2.74
N ASN A 235 9.90 -23.71 -2.63
CA ASN A 235 9.36 -25.01 -3.00
C ASN A 235 8.08 -25.39 -2.24
N ARG A 236 7.84 -24.83 -1.05
CA ARG A 236 6.62 -25.12 -0.27
C ARG A 236 5.36 -24.72 -1.05
N PHE A 237 5.43 -23.64 -1.81
CA PHE A 237 4.28 -23.20 -2.61
C PHE A 237 4.04 -24.12 -3.81
N LYS A 238 5.11 -24.63 -4.44
CA LYS A 238 5.03 -25.59 -5.55
C LYS A 238 4.50 -26.95 -5.08
N GLU A 239 4.98 -27.43 -3.94
CA GLU A 239 4.66 -28.77 -3.42
C GLU A 239 3.34 -28.84 -2.65
N LYS A 240 3.02 -27.81 -1.85
CA LYS A 240 1.91 -27.87 -0.88
C LYS A 240 0.72 -26.98 -1.22
N LEU A 241 0.92 -25.98 -2.08
CA LEU A 241 -0.12 -25.03 -2.49
C LEU A 241 -0.12 -24.81 -4.02
N PRO A 242 -0.08 -25.88 -4.84
CA PRO A 242 0.04 -25.74 -6.29
C PRO A 242 -1.15 -24.96 -6.86
N GLY A 243 -0.86 -23.95 -7.69
CA GLY A 243 -1.88 -23.14 -8.36
C GLY A 243 -2.67 -22.19 -7.44
N MET A 244 -2.33 -22.07 -6.16
CA MET A 244 -3.05 -21.20 -5.22
C MET A 244 -2.64 -19.71 -5.28
N PHE A 245 -1.66 -19.38 -6.10
CA PHE A 245 -1.33 -18.00 -6.43
C PHE A 245 -1.17 -17.87 -7.93
N THR A 246 -1.67 -16.78 -8.47
CA THR A 246 -1.41 -16.46 -9.88
C THR A 246 -0.15 -15.60 -9.93
N LEU A 247 0.91 -16.16 -10.51
CA LEU A 247 1.93 -15.34 -11.16
C LEU A 247 1.23 -14.76 -12.39
N ASN A 248 0.59 -13.61 -12.24
CA ASN A 248 0.06 -12.90 -13.38
C ASN A 248 1.26 -12.38 -14.20
N LEU A 249 1.82 -13.28 -15.03
CA LEU A 249 2.78 -12.98 -16.08
C LEU A 249 2.18 -11.98 -17.08
#